data_AF-A0AAJ1LC60-F1
#
_entry.id   AF-A0AAJ1LC60-F1
#
_cell.length_a   1.000
_cell.length_b   1.000
_cell.length_c   1.000
_cell.angle_alpha   90.00
_cell.angle_beta   90.00
_cell.angle_gamma   90.00
#
_symmetry.space_group_name_H-M   'P 1'
#
loop_
_entity.id
_entity.type
_entity.pdbx_description
1 polymer ?
#
loop_
_entity_poly.entity_id
_entity_poly.type
_entity_poly.pdbx_seq_one_letter_code
_entity_poly.pdbx_strand_id
1 'polypeptide(L)' 'MYTTFLFDLDGTVTDPKKGIVNSVLYALEKVGIEELHISELDSFIGPPIQ' A
#
# COMPACT_ATOMS: atom_id res chain seq x y z
N MET A 1 -32.47 7.77 8.65
CA MET A 1 -31.56 6.61 8.71
C MET A 1 -30.96 6.42 7.33
N TYR A 2 -29.67 6.13 7.25
CA TYR A 2 -29.01 5.74 6.01
C TYR A 2 -29.06 4.21 5.89
N THR A 3 -29.38 3.71 4.70
CA THR A 3 -29.48 2.26 4.42
C THR A 3 -28.24 1.70 3.75
N THR A 4 -27.34 2.56 3.29
CA THR A 4 -26.19 2.20 2.48
C THR A 4 -24.95 2.92 2.98
N PHE A 5 -23.87 2.16 3.16
CA PHE A 5 -22.56 2.66 3.56
C PHE A 5 -21.52 2.09 2.58
N LEU A 6 -20.62 2.95 2.12
CA LEU A 6 -19.51 2.58 1.26
C LEU A 6 -18.23 2.67 2.07
N PHE A 7 -17.40 1.64 1.95
CA PHE A 7 -16.11 1.56 2.62
C PHE A 7 -15.04 1.34 1.58
N ASP A 8 -13.94 2.07 1.74
CA ASP A 8 -12.69 1.70 1.08
C ASP A 8 -12.16 0.38 1.68
N LEU A 9 -11.29 -0.31 0.95
CA LEU A 9 -10.73 -1.58 1.38
C LEU A 9 -9.48 -1.37 2.22
N ASP A 10 -8.43 -0.85 1.57
CA ASP A 10 -7.08 -0.79 2.13
C ASP A 10 -6.95 0.36 3.12
N GLY A 11 -6.55 0.06 4.36
CA GLY A 11 -6.48 1.07 5.43
C GLY A 11 -7.83 1.45 6.04
N THR A 12 -8.94 0.85 5.58
CA THR A 12 -10.27 1.01 6.16
C THR A 12 -10.86 -0.31 6.67
N VAL A 13 -10.93 -1.35 5.82
CA VAL A 13 -11.41 -2.69 6.19
C VAL A 13 -10.26 -3.66 6.44
N THR A 14 -9.13 -3.49 5.75
CA THR A 14 -7.95 -4.35 5.86
C THR A 14 -6.69 -3.57 6.26
N ASP A 15 -5.72 -4.27 6.85
CA ASP A 15 -4.33 -3.79 7.00
C ASP A 15 -3.43 -4.53 6.00
N PRO A 16 -3.37 -4.09 4.73
CA PRO A 16 -2.61 -4.75 3.68
C PRO A 16 -1.12 -4.40 3.70
N LYS A 17 -0.65 -3.57 4.65
CA LYS A 17 0.68 -2.92 4.64
C LYS A 17 1.81 -3.88 4.30
N LYS A 18 1.85 -5.04 4.95
CA LYS A 18 2.90 -6.05 4.72
C LYS A 18 2.92 -6.58 3.29
N GLY A 19 1.75 -6.83 2.69
CA GLY A 19 1.65 -7.35 1.33
C GLY A 19 2.07 -6.32 0.29
N ILE A 20 1.62 -5.07 0.45
CA ILE A 20 1.97 -3.95 -0.44
C ILE A 20 3.46 -3.67 -0.37
N VAL A 21 4.02 -3.51 0.84
CA VAL A 21 5.45 -3.26 1.05
C VAL A 21 6.32 -4.34 0.40
N ASN A 22 6.01 -5.61 0.62
CA ASN A 22 6.79 -6.71 0.02
C ASN A 22 6.71 -6.72 -1.51
N SER A 23 5.55 -6.37 -2.08
CA SER A 23 5.36 -6.33 -3.53
C SER A 23 6.18 -5.20 -4.17
N VAL A 24 6.21 -4.03 -3.53
CA VAL A 24 7.02 -2.89 -3.97
C VAL A 24 8.51 -3.21 -3.83
N LEU A 25 8.95 -3.72 -2.68
CA LEU A 25 10.34 -4.12 -2.45
C LEU A 25 10.81 -5.16 -3.49
N TYR A 26 9.98 -6.15 -3.81
CA TYR A 26 10.29 -7.13 -4.85
C TYR A 26 10.50 -6.46 -6.21
N ALA A 27 9.65 -5.52 -6.60
CA ALA A 27 9.78 -4.81 -7.88
C ALA A 27 11.06 -3.97 -7.93
N LEU A 28 11.41 -3.29 -6.83
CA LEU A 28 12.60 -2.45 -6.70
C LEU A 28 13.89 -3.27 -6.76
N GLU A 29 13.93 -4.41 -6.07
CA GLU A 29 15.02 -5.38 -6.16
C GLU A 29 15.23 -5.81 -7.62
N LYS A 30 14.15 -6.07 -8.36
CA LYS A 30 14.23 -6.47 -9.78
C LYS A 30 14.76 -5.39 -10.72
N VAL A 31 14.62 -4.12 -10.36
CA VAL A 31 15.18 -2.99 -11.14
C VAL A 31 16.52 -2.48 -10.60
N GLY A 32 17.07 -3.13 -9.55
CA GLY A 32 18.39 -2.81 -8.98
C GLY A 32 18.40 -1.63 -8.02
N ILE A 33 17.27 -1.32 -7.36
CA ILE A 33 17.17 -0.26 -6.34
C ILE A 33 17.13 -0.91 -4.95
N GLU A 34 18.17 -0.69 -4.13
CA GLU A 34 18.33 -1.35 -2.83
C GLU A 34 18.00 -0.48 -1.61
N GLU A 35 18.07 0.86 -1.74
CA GLU A 35 17.81 1.78 -0.63
C GLU A 35 16.43 2.43 -0.75
N LEU A 36 15.46 1.89 -0.02
CA LEU A 36 14.21 2.57 0.27
C LEU A 36 13.88 2.43 1.75
N HIS A 37 13.58 3.55 2.40
CA HIS A 37 13.10 3.52 3.77
C HIS A 37 11.67 3.00 3.77
N ILE A 38 11.39 1.94 4.52
CA ILE A 38 10.05 1.31 4.61
C ILE A 38 8.96 2.34 4.97
N SER A 39 9.31 3.39 5.72
CA SER A 39 8.40 4.50 6.05
C SER A 39 7.95 5.31 4.84
N GLU A 40 8.71 5.34 3.74
CA GLU A 40 8.34 6.00 2.48
C GLU A 40 7.34 5.16 1.68
N LEU A 41 7.17 3.87 2.03
CA LEU A 41 6.22 2.97 1.39
C LEU A 41 4.81 3.06 1.97
N ASP A 42 4.64 3.75 3.10
CA ASP A 42 3.33 3.95 3.73
C ASP A 42 2.40 4.79 2.86
N SER A 43 2.94 5.67 2.01
CA SER A 43 2.16 6.45 1.05
C SER A 43 1.59 5.63 -0.12
N PHE A 44 2.00 4.37 -0.28
CA PHE A 44 1.50 3.48 -1.32
C PHE A 44 0.24 2.71 -0.91
N ILE A 45 -0.28 2.92 0.31
CA ILE A 45 -1.51 2.29 0.81
C ILE A 45 -2.67 3.26 0.63
N GLY A 46 -3.59 2.95 -0.29
CA GLY A 46 -4.80 3.72 -0.56
C GLY A 46 -4.74 4.50 -1.88
N PRO A 47 -3.93 5.58 -2.02
CA PRO A 47 -3.89 6.35 -3.24
C PRO A 47 -3.19 5.58 -4.38
N PRO A 48 -3.57 5.83 -5.65
CA PRO A 48 -2.87 5.28 -6.81
C PRO A 48 -1.39 5.69 -6.80
N ILE A 49 -0.51 4.78 -7.23
CA ILE A 49 0.92 5.07 -7.43
C ILE A 49 1.03 6.24 -8.44
N GLN A 50 1.60 7.37 -7.99
CA GLN A 50 1.84 8.56 -8.81
C GLN A 50 3.21 8.52 -9.50
#